data_AF-A0A7C4GLT0-F1
#
_entry.id   AF-A0A7C4GLT0-F1
#
_cell.length_a   1.000
_cell.length_b   1.000
_cell.length_c   1.000
_cell.angle_alpha   90.00
_cell.angle_beta   90.00
_cell.angle_gamma   90.00
#
_symmetry.space_group_name_H-M   'P 1'
#
loop_
_entity.id
_entity.type
_entity.pdbx_description
1 polymer ?
#
loop_
_entity_poly.entity_id
_entity_poly.type
_entity_poly.pdbx_seq_one_letter_code
_entity_poly.pdbx_strand_id
1 'polypeptide(L)'
;MPAQPKPVFASDFGTSFYKFGPWWMMKTGPSVIENRGYFPKISKVSAEVRGISLKEVVVGDEVSEYLESRADLSRLYYPMRNGVIGREDQRGWKIVKELVRYSLL
;
A
#
# COMPACT_ATOMS: atom_id res chain seq x y z
N MET A 1 -2.31 -34.86 -19.50
CA MET A 1 -2.57 -34.13 -18.24
C MET A 1 -3.17 -32.79 -18.60
N PRO A 2 -4.28 -32.33 -17.99
CA PRO A 2 -4.74 -30.96 -18.20
C PRO A 2 -3.61 -30.01 -17.78
N ALA A 3 -3.32 -29.00 -18.60
CA ALA A 3 -2.29 -28.01 -18.29
C ALA A 3 -2.58 -27.39 -16.92
N GLN A 4 -1.56 -27.28 -16.05
CA GLN A 4 -1.72 -26.50 -14.83
C GLN A 4 -2.16 -25.08 -15.23
N PRO A 5 -3.23 -24.54 -14.61
CA PRO A 5 -3.64 -23.17 -14.88
C PRO A 5 -2.47 -22.25 -14.55
N LYS A 6 -2.18 -21.30 -15.45
CA LYS A 6 -1.14 -20.30 -15.22
C LYS A 6 -1.45 -19.54 -13.92
N PRO A 7 -0.44 -19.18 -13.11
CA PRO A 7 -0.67 -18.34 -11.95
C PRO A 7 -1.22 -16.98 -12.42
N VAL A 8 -2.47 -16.70 -12.09
CA VAL A 8 -3.12 -15.41 -12.37
C VAL A 8 -3.27 -14.66 -11.06
N PHE A 9 -2.78 -13.42 -11.04
CA PHE A 9 -2.89 -12.51 -9.91
C PHE A 9 -3.65 -11.27 -10.36
N ALA A 10 -4.68 -10.89 -9.60
CA ALA A 10 -5.50 -9.72 -9.87
C ALA A 10 -5.15 -8.59 -8.90
N SER A 11 -5.28 -7.36 -9.40
CA SER A 11 -4.94 -6.13 -8.70
C SER A 11 -5.91 -5.04 -9.17
N ASP A 12 -6.73 -4.54 -8.25
CA ASP A 12 -7.72 -3.49 -8.47
C ASP A 12 -7.37 -2.24 -7.67
N PHE A 13 -7.12 -1.15 -8.38
CA PHE A 13 -6.72 0.14 -7.84
C PHE A 13 -7.93 1.09 -7.72
N GLY A 14 -8.84 0.77 -6.80
CA GLY A 14 -9.98 1.64 -6.51
C GLY A 14 -9.56 2.94 -5.82
N THR A 15 -10.40 3.97 -5.85
CA THR A 15 -10.08 5.29 -5.26
C THR A 15 -9.80 5.24 -3.76
N SER A 16 -10.56 4.42 -3.02
CA SER A 16 -10.42 4.26 -1.56
C SER A 16 -9.68 2.99 -1.14
N PHE A 17 -9.81 1.91 -1.92
CA PHE A 17 -9.29 0.60 -1.55
C PHE A 17 -8.53 -0.03 -2.70
N TYR A 18 -7.40 -0.62 -2.35
CA TYR A 18 -6.61 -1.50 -3.18
C TYR A 18 -6.96 -2.95 -2.87
N LYS A 19 -7.44 -3.71 -3.86
CA LYS A 19 -7.84 -5.11 -3.69
C LYS A 19 -6.94 -5.98 -4.54
N PHE A 20 -6.47 -7.09 -3.97
CA PHE A 20 -5.51 -7.93 -4.68
C PHE A 20 -5.60 -9.39 -4.26
N GLY A 21 -5.06 -10.25 -5.11
CA GLY A 21 -4.84 -11.64 -4.77
C GLY A 21 -4.82 -12.55 -6.00
N PRO A 22 -4.29 -13.76 -5.85
CA PRO A 22 -4.39 -14.81 -6.84
C PRO A 22 -5.85 -15.23 -7.11
N TRP A 23 -6.11 -15.64 -8.35
CA TRP A 23 -7.43 -16.09 -8.81
C TRP A 23 -8.09 -17.13 -7.88
N TRP A 24 -7.31 -18.06 -7.31
CA TRP A 24 -7.86 -19.13 -6.47
C TRP A 24 -8.40 -18.65 -5.11
N MET A 25 -8.02 -17.45 -4.63
CA MET A 25 -8.57 -16.84 -3.41
C MET A 25 -9.88 -16.07 -3.66
N MET A 26 -10.27 -15.84 -4.92
CA MET A 26 -11.49 -15.07 -5.23
C MET A 26 -12.79 -15.77 -4.79
N LYS A 27 -12.74 -17.06 -4.42
CA LYS A 27 -13.88 -17.77 -3.81
C LYS A 27 -14.18 -17.30 -2.39
N THR A 28 -13.18 -16.83 -1.66
CA THR A 28 -13.30 -16.28 -0.30
C THR A 28 -13.29 -14.75 -0.28
N GLY A 29 -12.89 -14.13 -1.39
CA GLY A 29 -12.73 -12.69 -1.55
C GLY A 29 -11.25 -12.27 -1.62
N PRO A 30 -10.93 -11.17 -2.30
CA PRO A 30 -9.56 -10.65 -2.36
C PRO A 30 -9.13 -10.08 -1.01
N SER A 31 -7.81 -9.94 -0.82
CA SER A 31 -7.28 -9.08 0.23
C SER A 31 -7.63 -7.63 -0.10
N VAL A 32 -7.92 -6.83 0.94
CA VAL A 32 -8.35 -5.44 0.80
C VAL A 32 -7.58 -4.57 1.77
N ILE A 33 -6.91 -3.54 1.27
CA ILE A 33 -6.27 -2.50 2.07
C ILE A 33 -6.67 -1.11 1.58
N GLU A 34 -6.49 -0.09 2.41
CA GLU A 34 -6.72 1.29 1.97
C GLU A 34 -5.75 1.71 0.88
N ASN A 35 -6.25 2.39 -0.15
CA ASN A 35 -5.45 2.99 -1.21
C ASN A 35 -4.88 4.33 -0.72
N ARG A 36 -3.94 4.23 0.22
CA ARG A 36 -3.22 5.36 0.78
C ARG A 36 -1.80 4.95 1.13
N GLY A 37 -0.93 5.94 1.22
CA GLY A 37 0.39 5.77 1.80
C GLY A 37 0.72 6.85 2.79
N TYR A 38 1.60 6.52 3.71
CA TYR A 38 2.14 7.41 4.71
C TYR A 38 3.62 7.67 4.44
N PHE A 39 4.05 8.92 4.56
CA PHE A 39 5.46 9.31 4.42
C PHE A 39 6.01 9.66 5.81
N PRO A 40 6.72 8.72 6.47
CA PRO A 40 7.20 8.92 7.83
C PRO A 40 8.19 10.07 7.91
N LYS A 41 8.09 10.86 8.98
CA LYS A 41 9.17 11.75 9.41
C LYS A 41 9.63 11.33 10.80
N ILE A 42 10.14 10.11 10.86
CA ILE A 42 10.76 9.54 12.04
C ILE A 42 12.27 9.80 11.96
N SER A 43 12.88 10.24 13.06
CA SER A 43 14.34 10.34 13.15
C SER A 43 14.96 8.95 13.19
N LYS A 44 16.20 8.79 12.71
CA LYS A 44 16.94 7.51 12.80
C LYS A 44 16.92 6.92 14.21
N VAL A 45 17.17 7.76 15.21
CA VAL A 45 17.15 7.38 16.63
C VAL A 45 15.79 6.83 17.05
N SER A 46 14.70 7.49 16.66
CA SER A 46 13.35 7.03 16.99
C SER A 46 12.97 5.75 16.24
N ALA A 47 13.49 5.53 15.02
CA ALA A 47 13.30 4.28 14.29
C ALA A 47 14.02 3.11 14.98
N GLU A 48 15.29 3.32 15.38
CA GLU A 48 16.11 2.32 16.09
C GLU A 48 15.48 1.90 17.42
N VAL A 49 15.04 2.85 18.24
CA VAL A 49 14.39 2.58 19.54
C VAL A 49 13.12 1.73 19.38
N ARG A 50 12.40 1.90 18.27
CA ARG A 50 11.15 1.18 17.99
C ARG A 50 11.36 -0.12 17.21
N GLY A 51 12.58 -0.41 16.77
CA GLY A 51 12.87 -1.55 15.90
C GLY A 51 12.24 -1.45 14.50
N ILE A 52 11.93 -0.24 14.05
CA ILE A 52 11.22 -0.01 12.78
C ILE A 52 12.24 0.30 11.68
N SER A 53 12.11 -0.36 10.52
CA SER A 53 12.91 -0.01 9.35
C SER A 53 12.49 1.35 8.75
N LEU A 54 13.46 2.21 8.43
CA LEU A 54 13.18 3.49 7.78
C LEU A 54 12.71 3.26 6.35
N LYS A 55 11.39 3.21 6.17
CA LYS A 55 10.75 3.19 4.86
C LYS A 55 10.45 4.62 4.41
N GLU A 56 10.71 4.90 3.13
CA GLU A 56 10.34 6.19 2.52
C GLU A 56 8.81 6.35 2.48
N VAL A 57 8.11 5.25 2.22
CA VAL A 57 6.65 5.17 2.13
C VAL A 57 6.18 3.89 2.81
N VAL A 58 5.09 4.00 3.57
CA VAL A 58 4.43 2.91 4.29
C VAL A 58 3.01 2.77 3.76
N VAL A 59 2.56 1.54 3.52
CA VAL A 59 1.22 1.21 3.00
C VAL A 59 0.65 0.00 3.76
N GLY A 60 -0.64 -0.28 3.59
CA GLY A 60 -1.28 -1.42 4.24
C GLY A 60 -1.42 -1.24 5.77
N ASP A 61 -1.49 -2.36 6.48
CA ASP A 61 -1.76 -2.39 7.93
C ASP A 61 -0.67 -1.69 8.75
N GLU A 62 0.58 -1.70 8.25
CA GLU A 62 1.73 -1.03 8.86
C GLU A 62 1.50 0.48 9.03
N VAL A 63 0.65 1.12 8.22
CA VAL A 63 0.39 2.57 8.33
C VAL A 63 -0.06 2.95 9.75
N SER A 64 -0.83 2.08 10.40
CA SER A 64 -1.36 2.32 11.74
C SER A 64 -0.27 2.44 12.81
N GLU A 65 0.87 1.77 12.63
CA GLU A 65 2.00 1.79 13.57
C GLU A 65 2.74 3.14 13.58
N TYR A 66 2.55 3.96 12.53
CA TYR A 66 3.21 5.25 12.39
C TYR A 66 2.31 6.45 12.71
N LEU A 67 1.01 6.23 12.95
CA LEU A 67 0.04 7.28 13.23
C LEU A 67 -0.11 7.47 14.74
N GLU A 68 0.72 8.33 15.34
CA GLU A 68 0.71 8.57 16.79
C GLU A 68 -0.19 9.74 17.19
N SER A 69 -0.36 10.70 16.28
CA SER A 69 -1.09 11.93 16.53
C SER A 69 -1.98 12.31 15.36
N ARG A 70 -2.97 13.18 15.61
CA ARG A 70 -3.77 13.80 14.54
C ARG A 70 -2.92 14.58 13.54
N ALA A 71 -1.76 15.10 13.96
CA ALA A 71 -0.85 15.80 13.07
C ALA A 71 -0.26 14.86 12.00
N ASP A 72 -0.11 13.57 12.32
CA ASP A 72 0.42 12.56 11.38
C ASP A 72 -0.58 12.24 10.26
N LEU A 73 -1.89 12.40 10.49
CA LEU A 73 -2.91 12.23 9.45
C LEU A 73 -2.70 13.17 8.27
N SER A 74 -2.12 14.36 8.48
CA SER A 74 -1.79 15.30 7.40
C SER A 74 -0.75 14.78 6.41
N ARG A 75 -0.01 13.72 6.78
CA ARG A 75 1.03 13.09 5.96
C ARG A 75 0.50 11.90 5.16
N LEU A 76 -0.74 11.47 5.40
CA LEU A 76 -1.40 10.49 4.56
C LEU A 76 -1.64 11.08 3.17
N TYR A 77 -1.40 10.26 2.15
CA TYR A 77 -1.57 10.63 0.77
C TYR A 77 -2.42 9.58 0.05
N TYR A 78 -3.45 10.04 -0.65
CA TYR A 78 -4.41 9.21 -1.37
C TYR A 78 -4.16 9.37 -2.87
N PRO A 79 -3.38 8.48 -3.49
CA PRO A 79 -2.85 8.69 -4.83
C PRO A 79 -3.94 8.77 -5.90
N MET A 80 -5.05 8.06 -5.70
CA MET A 80 -6.13 7.95 -6.69
C MET A 80 -7.45 8.51 -6.17
N ARG A 81 -7.42 9.57 -5.36
CA ARG A 81 -8.65 10.20 -4.84
C ARG A 81 -9.68 10.55 -5.93
N ASN A 82 -9.21 10.87 -7.14
CA ASN A 82 -10.03 11.19 -8.31
C ASN A 82 -9.96 10.10 -9.41
N GLY A 83 -9.53 8.89 -9.06
CA GLY A 83 -9.42 7.76 -9.99
C GLY A 83 -8.20 7.78 -10.92
N VAL A 84 -7.39 8.85 -10.88
CA VAL A 84 -6.21 9.01 -11.75
C VAL A 84 -5.03 9.53 -10.94
N ILE A 85 -3.84 8.99 -11.22
CA ILE A 85 -2.56 9.53 -10.76
C ILE A 85 -2.00 10.41 -11.87
N GLY A 86 -1.73 11.68 -11.55
CA GLY A 86 -1.10 12.59 -12.50
C GLY A 86 0.28 12.07 -12.91
N ARG A 87 0.68 12.27 -14.17
CA ARG A 87 1.98 11.80 -14.67
C ARG A 87 3.16 12.28 -13.83
N GLU A 88 3.10 13.54 -13.38
CA GLU A 88 4.15 14.17 -12.56
C GLU A 88 3.96 13.97 -11.05
N ASP A 89 2.92 13.25 -10.62
CA ASP A 89 2.68 12.96 -9.20
C ASP A 89 3.64 11.86 -8.69
N GLN A 90 4.87 12.26 -8.38
CA GLN A 90 5.89 11.35 -7.89
C GLN A 90 5.49 10.66 -6.58
N ARG A 91 4.74 11.34 -5.70
CA ARG A 91 4.30 10.74 -4.42
C ARG A 91 3.27 9.65 -4.69
N GLY A 92 2.31 9.91 -5.58
CA GLY A 92 1.30 8.94 -5.97
C GLY A 92 1.92 7.69 -6.61
N TRP A 93 2.86 7.87 -7.53
CA TRP A 93 3.57 6.76 -8.16
C TRP A 93 4.43 5.94 -7.18
N LYS A 94 5.08 6.58 -6.20
CA LYS A 94 5.80 5.88 -5.12
C LYS A 94 4.87 5.00 -4.30
N ILE A 95 3.69 5.52 -3.94
CA ILE A 95 2.70 4.77 -3.17
C ILE A 95 2.19 3.56 -3.95
N VAL A 96 1.80 3.73 -5.21
CA VAL A 96 1.32 2.59 -6.02
C VAL A 96 2.39 1.52 -6.19
N LYS A 97 3.64 1.91 -6.41
CA LYS A 97 4.75 0.95 -6.46
C LYS A 97 4.86 0.14 -5.17
N GLU A 98 4.68 0.79 -4.02
CA GLU A 98 4.74 0.11 -2.73
C GLU A 98 3.49 -0.75 -2.45
N LEU A 99 2.29 -0.32 -2.87
CA LEU A 99 1.08 -1.14 -2.82
C LEU A 99 1.24 -2.44 -3.63
N VAL A 100 1.83 -2.36 -4.82
CA VAL A 100 2.11 -3.55 -5.64
C VAL A 100 3.10 -4.46 -4.95
N ARG A 101 4.20 -3.92 -4.38
CA ARG A 101 5.16 -4.71 -3.61
C ARG A 101 4.48 -5.41 -2.44
N TYR A 102 3.69 -4.68 -1.65
CA TYR A 102 2.94 -5.23 -0.52
C TYR A 102 2.04 -6.39 -0.95
N SER A 103 1.36 -6.29 -2.10
CA SER A 103 0.47 -7.36 -2.56
C SER A 103 1.16 -8.64 -3.06
N LEU A 104 2.46 -8.58 -3.34
CA LEU A 104 3.22 -9.71 -3.89
C LEU A 104 4.11 -10.40 -2.84
N LEU A 105 4.15 -9.87 -1.62
CA LEU A 105 4.78 -10.49 -0.46
C LEU A 105 3.87 -11.57 0.13
#